data_AF-A0A840GAK1-F1
#
_entry.id   AF-A0A840GAK1-F1
#
_cell.length_a   1.000
_cell.length_b   1.000
_cell.length_c   1.000
_cell.angle_alpha   90.00
_cell.angle_beta   90.00
_cell.angle_gamma   90.00
#
_symmetry.space_group_name_H-M   'P 1'
#
loop_
_entity.id
_entity.type
_entity.pdbx_description
1 polymer ?
#
loop_
_entity_poly.entity_id
_entity_poly.type
_entity_poly.pdbx_seq_one_letter_code
_entity_poly.pdbx_strand_id
1 'polypeptide(L)'
;MQLVLEKRAERSGTIALVSPLIAIGLTVVTMVILFAILGKNPLLALHAYFIAPLTDGYSLQEIVVKATPLVMIAIGLSLCYLANAWNIGAEGQFLIGAVAGSWIAVKTQGTDAGAWVLPVMLVLAAAAGALYALIPAICKVKFGASEILTSLMLVYVADLFLDYLVRGPWRDPNGFNFPTTAEFDPVATVPLLIEGGRLHLGSIIALLVVAAAAILLGRTIKGFEIRVVGAAPRAARFGGFNANQLIILTFAISGALAGLAGIIEVAGPVGHLQPGISPGYGFTAIIVAFLGRLNPLGILIAGLFLALTFIGGEQAQIAMKIPLDVTKVFQGILLFYVLACDSLILYRFKLSFTNRQVARGTH
;
A
#
# COMPACT_ATOMS: atom_id res chain seq x y z
N MET A 1 1.05 36.32 -20.47
CA MET A 1 1.99 35.23 -20.14
C MET A 1 1.16 33.97 -19.95
N GLN A 2 1.41 32.91 -20.72
CA GLN A 2 0.79 31.61 -20.47
C GLN A 2 1.87 30.64 -20.00
N LEU A 3 1.65 30.06 -18.84
CA LEU A 3 2.44 28.94 -18.33
C LEU A 3 1.98 27.69 -19.06
N VAL A 4 2.81 27.17 -19.97
CA VAL A 4 2.50 25.98 -20.78
C VAL A 4 3.38 24.82 -20.32
N LEU A 5 2.75 23.67 -20.09
CA LEU A 5 3.42 22.41 -19.75
C LEU A 5 3.84 21.70 -21.04
N GLU A 6 5.12 21.75 -21.40
CA GLU A 6 5.65 20.97 -22.53
C GLU A 6 6.17 19.61 -22.04
N LYS A 7 5.74 18.51 -22.67
CA LYS A 7 6.21 17.16 -22.36
C LYS A 7 7.71 17.04 -22.68
N ARG A 8 8.54 16.61 -21.72
CA ARG A 8 9.98 16.43 -21.95
C ARG A 8 10.25 15.25 -22.90
N ALA A 9 11.16 15.45 -23.86
CA ALA A 9 11.52 14.45 -24.87
C ALA A 9 12.37 13.29 -24.29
N GLU A 10 13.19 13.55 -23.28
CA GLU A 10 14.04 12.54 -22.62
C GLU A 10 13.75 12.46 -21.12
N ARG A 11 13.59 11.23 -20.61
CA ARG A 11 13.53 10.94 -19.18
C ARG A 11 14.97 10.85 -18.65
N SER A 12 15.48 11.88 -17.99
CA SER A 12 16.79 11.75 -17.35
C SER A 12 16.70 10.87 -16.11
N GLY A 13 17.52 9.81 -16.05
CA GLY A 13 17.56 8.88 -14.92
C GLY A 13 17.89 9.55 -13.59
N THR A 14 18.63 10.66 -13.63
CA THR A 14 18.99 11.48 -12.46
C THR A 14 17.80 12.21 -11.86
N ILE A 15 16.98 12.90 -12.67
CA ILE A 15 15.75 13.54 -12.19
C ILE A 15 14.77 12.48 -11.69
N ALA A 16 14.82 11.30 -12.31
CA ALA A 16 14.13 10.15 -11.81
C ALA A 16 14.54 9.86 -10.34
N LEU A 17 15.80 9.56 -10.05
CA LEU A 17 16.20 9.22 -8.68
C LEU A 17 16.01 10.37 -7.66
N VAL A 18 16.19 11.62 -8.10
CA VAL A 18 16.17 12.79 -7.22
C VAL A 18 14.74 13.24 -6.85
N SER A 19 13.74 13.00 -7.70
CA SER A 19 12.36 13.46 -7.46
C SER A 19 11.74 12.94 -6.14
N PRO A 20 11.79 11.63 -5.82
CA PRO A 20 11.35 11.12 -4.52
C PRO A 20 12.04 11.79 -3.33
N LEU A 21 13.34 12.09 -3.45
CA LEU A 21 14.11 12.76 -2.38
C LEU A 21 13.66 14.21 -2.18
N ILE A 22 13.37 14.93 -3.27
CA ILE A 22 12.80 16.27 -3.20
C ILE A 22 11.43 16.23 -2.53
N ALA A 23 10.57 15.29 -2.92
CA ALA A 23 9.24 15.14 -2.33
C ALA A 23 9.32 14.86 -0.82
N ILE A 24 10.22 13.96 -0.40
CA ILE A 24 10.49 13.71 1.03
C ILE A 24 10.97 14.99 1.72
N GLY A 25 11.93 15.71 1.14
CA GLY A 25 12.45 16.96 1.69
C GLY A 25 11.37 18.03 1.88
N LEU A 26 10.51 18.23 0.87
CA LEU A 26 9.37 19.14 0.95
C LEU A 26 8.36 18.70 2.03
N THR A 27 8.12 17.40 2.14
CA THR A 27 7.24 16.85 3.19
C THR A 27 7.77 17.15 4.58
N VAL A 28 9.08 16.96 4.80
CA VAL A 28 9.74 17.26 6.08
C VAL A 28 9.65 18.75 6.41
N VAL A 29 9.86 19.64 5.42
CA VAL A 29 9.71 21.09 5.61
C VAL A 29 8.28 21.45 6.04
N THR A 30 7.27 20.88 5.37
CA THR A 30 5.87 21.12 5.73
C THR A 30 5.54 20.56 7.12
N MET A 31 6.15 19.44 7.51
CA MET A 31 6.00 18.85 8.85
C MET A 31 6.58 19.75 9.94
N VAL A 32 7.73 20.39 9.70
CA VAL A 32 8.32 21.38 10.63
C VAL A 32 7.35 22.53 10.88
N ILE A 33 6.74 23.05 9.82
CA ILE A 33 5.74 24.12 9.90
C ILE A 33 4.52 23.65 10.70
N LEU A 34 4.03 22.43 10.42
CA LEU A 34 2.88 21.85 11.11
C LEU A 34 3.16 21.67 12.61
N PHE A 35 4.32 21.16 13.00
CA PHE A 35 4.70 21.03 14.40
C PHE A 35 4.82 22.39 15.11
N ALA A 36 5.34 23.41 14.42
CA ALA A 36 5.39 24.76 14.96
C ALA A 36 3.98 25.34 15.20
N ILE A 37 3.04 25.11 14.28
CA ILE A 37 1.63 25.52 14.44
C ILE A 37 0.97 24.80 15.62
N LEU A 38 1.32 23.53 15.86
CA LEU A 38 0.84 22.76 17.02
C LEU A 38 1.50 23.16 18.35
N GLY A 39 2.38 24.17 18.35
CA GLY A 39 3.11 24.62 19.55
C GLY A 39 4.13 23.60 20.05
N LYS A 40 4.58 22.67 19.20
CA LYS A 40 5.61 21.67 19.52
C LYS A 40 6.96 22.13 18.98
N ASN A 41 8.04 21.81 19.69
CA ASN A 41 9.38 22.07 19.19
C ASN A 41 9.65 21.23 17.93
N PRO A 42 9.83 21.83 16.74
CA PRO A 42 9.91 21.07 15.50
C PRO A 42 11.13 20.16 15.41
N LEU A 43 12.26 20.58 15.99
CA LEU A 43 13.50 19.81 15.91
C LEU A 43 13.43 18.56 16.78
N LEU A 44 12.90 18.70 18.01
CA LEU A 44 12.61 17.56 18.88
C LEU A 44 11.56 16.63 18.25
N ALA A 45 10.56 17.22 17.58
CA ALA A 45 9.53 16.43 16.94
C ALA A 45 10.07 15.62 15.75
N LEU A 46 10.93 16.20 14.91
CA LEU A 46 11.60 15.47 13.84
C LEU A 46 12.53 14.37 14.38
N HIS A 47 13.26 14.63 15.46
CA HIS A 47 14.11 13.62 16.09
C HIS A 47 13.27 12.45 16.61
N ALA A 48 12.19 12.71 17.34
CA ALA A 48 11.28 11.67 17.83
C ALA A 48 10.63 10.87 16.68
N TYR A 49 10.35 11.54 15.56
CA TYR A 49 9.65 10.93 14.43
C TYR A 49 10.57 10.09 13.52
N PHE A 50 11.79 10.56 13.24
CA PHE A 50 12.67 9.89 12.25
C PHE A 50 13.92 9.24 12.84
N ILE A 51 14.40 9.72 13.98
CA ILE A 51 15.70 9.29 14.54
C ILE A 51 15.48 8.30 15.68
N ALA A 52 14.62 8.64 16.65
CA ALA A 52 14.39 7.79 17.82
C ALA A 52 14.02 6.33 17.46
N PRO A 53 13.13 6.05 16.48
CA PRO A 53 12.80 4.67 16.10
C PRO A 53 13.98 3.88 15.51
N LEU A 54 15.03 4.54 15.03
CA LEU A 54 16.22 3.92 14.47
C LEU A 54 17.30 3.61 15.51
N THR A 55 17.14 4.13 16.73
CA THR A 55 18.15 3.99 17.80
C THR A 55 17.99 2.72 18.63
N ASP A 56 16.80 2.10 18.59
CA ASP A 56 16.44 0.97 19.43
C ASP A 56 16.17 -0.29 18.59
N GLY A 57 16.69 -1.44 19.04
CA GLY A 57 16.59 -2.70 18.33
C GLY A 57 15.16 -3.24 18.23
N TYR A 58 14.32 -2.98 19.22
CA TYR A 58 12.92 -3.38 19.19
C TYR A 58 12.15 -2.54 18.15
N SER A 59 12.37 -1.22 18.14
CA SER A 59 11.78 -0.29 17.17
C SER A 59 12.17 -0.63 15.73
N LEU A 60 13.42 -1.05 15.49
CA LEU A 60 13.86 -1.53 14.17
C LEU A 60 13.08 -2.77 13.70
N GLN A 61 12.77 -3.70 14.60
CA GLN A 61 11.95 -4.87 14.26
C GLN A 61 10.51 -4.48 13.95
N GLU A 62 9.93 -3.57 14.73
CA GLU A 62 8.59 -3.02 14.49
C GLU A 62 8.48 -2.31 13.14
N ILE A 63 9.52 -1.58 12.71
CA ILE A 63 9.56 -0.98 11.37
C ILE A 63 9.45 -2.06 10.29
N VAL A 64 10.16 -3.19 10.44
CA VAL A 64 10.09 -4.29 9.46
C VAL A 64 8.73 -4.98 9.49
N VAL A 65 8.16 -5.19 10.68
CA VAL A 65 6.82 -5.76 10.86
C VAL A 65 5.78 -4.87 10.16
N LYS A 66 5.78 -3.56 10.41
CA LYS A 66 4.87 -2.61 9.76
C LYS A 66 5.13 -2.42 8.27
N ALA A 67 6.37 -2.58 7.81
CA ALA A 67 6.70 -2.54 6.38
C ALA A 67 6.18 -3.77 5.63
N THR A 68 6.04 -4.92 6.30
CA THR A 68 5.63 -6.19 5.69
C THR A 68 4.31 -6.08 4.90
N PRO A 69 3.17 -5.68 5.51
CA PRO A 69 1.92 -5.54 4.77
C PRO A 69 1.98 -4.43 3.71
N LEU A 70 2.64 -3.30 4.02
CA LEU A 70 2.80 -2.17 3.10
C LEU A 70 3.50 -2.58 1.80
N VAL A 71 4.62 -3.30 1.90
CA VAL A 71 5.42 -3.75 0.75
C VAL A 71 4.65 -4.77 -0.07
N MET A 72 3.99 -5.74 0.57
CA MET A 72 3.21 -6.76 -0.13
C MET A 72 2.06 -6.15 -0.94
N ILE A 73 1.27 -5.26 -0.31
CA ILE A 73 0.18 -4.57 -0.99
C ILE A 73 0.72 -3.68 -2.12
N ALA A 74 1.79 -2.90 -1.87
CA ALA A 74 2.36 -1.99 -2.85
C ALA A 74 2.92 -2.71 -4.08
N ILE A 75 3.50 -3.91 -3.91
CA ILE A 75 3.92 -4.75 -5.04
C ILE A 75 2.70 -5.15 -5.87
N GLY A 76 1.64 -5.64 -5.22
CA GLY A 76 0.39 -5.98 -5.90
C GLY A 76 -0.18 -4.81 -6.70
N LEU A 77 -0.29 -3.65 -6.06
CA LEU A 77 -0.74 -2.41 -6.69
C LEU A 77 0.14 -1.99 -7.86
N SER A 78 1.47 -2.17 -7.74
CA SER A 78 2.41 -1.80 -8.81
C SER A 78 2.14 -2.56 -10.11
N LEU A 79 1.71 -3.82 -10.05
CA LEU A 79 1.36 -4.62 -11.22
C LEU A 79 0.11 -4.05 -11.92
N CYS A 80 -0.91 -3.65 -11.16
CA CYS A 80 -2.09 -2.99 -11.69
C CYS A 80 -1.75 -1.65 -12.35
N TYR A 81 -0.97 -0.80 -11.68
CA TYR A 81 -0.61 0.52 -12.19
C TYR A 81 0.28 0.43 -13.44
N LEU A 82 1.19 -0.55 -13.49
CA LEU A 82 1.97 -0.83 -14.71
C LEU A 82 1.11 -1.31 -15.88
N ALA A 83 -0.01 -1.98 -15.63
CA ALA A 83 -1.00 -2.36 -16.64
C ALA A 83 -2.03 -1.24 -16.97
N ASN A 84 -1.84 -0.02 -16.44
CA ASN A 84 -2.77 1.10 -16.56
C ASN A 84 -4.19 0.76 -16.03
N ALA A 85 -4.23 0.05 -14.90
CA ALA A 85 -5.45 -0.27 -14.18
C ALA A 85 -5.34 0.18 -12.72
N TRP A 86 -6.38 0.83 -12.20
CA TRP A 86 -6.33 1.49 -10.90
C TRP A 86 -7.09 0.71 -9.84
N ASN A 87 -6.37 -0.05 -9.02
CA ASN A 87 -6.92 -0.72 -7.84
C ASN A 87 -6.78 0.19 -6.62
N ILE A 88 -7.87 0.82 -6.18
CA ILE A 88 -7.90 1.62 -4.93
C ILE A 88 -8.43 0.77 -3.76
N GLY A 89 -9.20 -0.28 -4.07
CA GLY A 89 -9.82 -1.18 -3.10
C GLY A 89 -8.88 -2.19 -2.44
N ALA A 90 -7.56 -1.99 -2.48
CA ALA A 90 -6.61 -2.89 -1.82
C ALA A 90 -6.83 -2.95 -0.30
N GLU A 91 -7.29 -1.87 0.31
CA GLU A 91 -7.74 -1.85 1.71
C GLU A 91 -8.86 -2.88 1.96
N GLY A 92 -9.89 -2.88 1.12
CA GLY A 92 -10.98 -3.86 1.24
C GLY A 92 -10.53 -5.30 0.98
N GLN A 93 -9.61 -5.49 0.04
CA GLN A 93 -9.01 -6.81 -0.26
C GLN A 93 -8.18 -7.33 0.93
N PHE A 94 -7.46 -6.44 1.62
CA PHE A 94 -6.76 -6.72 2.86
C PHE A 94 -7.72 -7.17 3.97
N LEU A 95 -8.81 -6.42 4.19
CA LEU A 95 -9.80 -6.75 5.23
C LEU A 95 -10.52 -8.09 4.94
N ILE A 96 -10.92 -8.33 3.69
CA ILE A 96 -11.58 -9.60 3.31
C ILE A 96 -10.61 -10.78 3.40
N GLY A 97 -9.35 -10.61 3.05
CA GLY A 97 -8.33 -11.65 3.24
C GLY A 97 -8.09 -11.95 4.72
N ALA A 98 -8.02 -10.92 5.56
CA ALA A 98 -7.92 -11.06 7.00
C ALA A 98 -9.13 -11.83 7.58
N VAL A 99 -10.35 -11.46 7.18
CA VAL A 99 -11.59 -12.15 7.59
C VAL A 99 -11.56 -13.62 7.15
N ALA A 100 -11.29 -13.89 5.87
CA ALA A 100 -11.31 -15.24 5.34
C ALA A 100 -10.27 -16.13 6.00
N GLY A 101 -9.03 -15.66 6.18
CA GLY A 101 -7.99 -16.40 6.89
C GLY A 101 -8.35 -16.64 8.36
N SER A 102 -8.90 -15.63 9.04
CA SER A 102 -9.31 -15.71 10.45
C SER A 102 -10.47 -16.69 10.67
N TRP A 103 -11.30 -16.95 9.66
CA TRP A 103 -12.39 -17.91 9.77
C TRP A 103 -11.92 -19.29 10.20
N ILE A 104 -10.80 -19.76 9.65
CA ILE A 104 -10.22 -21.05 10.01
C ILE A 104 -9.73 -21.01 11.46
N ALA A 105 -8.98 -19.97 11.84
CA ALA A 105 -8.46 -19.80 13.19
C ALA A 105 -9.58 -19.81 14.25
N VAL A 106 -10.66 -19.05 14.02
CA VAL A 106 -11.82 -18.98 14.92
C VAL A 106 -12.55 -20.32 14.97
N LYS A 107 -12.67 -21.03 13.85
CA LYS A 107 -13.38 -22.31 13.80
C LYS A 107 -12.60 -23.47 14.43
N THR A 108 -11.27 -23.44 14.35
CA THR A 108 -10.39 -24.45 14.96
C THR A 108 -9.98 -24.09 16.38
N GLN A 109 -10.40 -22.93 16.88
CA GLN A 109 -10.03 -22.44 18.21
C GLN A 109 -10.44 -23.44 19.30
N GLY A 110 -9.49 -23.84 20.14
CA GLY A 110 -9.71 -24.80 21.22
C GLY A 110 -9.85 -26.26 20.75
N THR A 111 -9.59 -26.54 19.46
CA THR A 111 -9.41 -27.90 18.95
C THR A 111 -7.91 -28.21 18.89
N ASP A 112 -7.51 -29.47 19.08
CA ASP A 112 -6.11 -29.92 18.89
C ASP A 112 -5.71 -29.94 17.40
N ALA A 113 -5.95 -28.82 16.70
CA ALA A 113 -5.67 -28.67 15.29
C ALA A 113 -4.15 -28.61 15.05
N GLY A 114 -3.70 -29.34 14.04
CA GLY A 114 -2.27 -29.41 13.70
C GLY A 114 -1.76 -28.17 12.96
N ALA A 115 -0.45 -28.15 12.69
CA ALA A 115 0.26 -27.06 12.00
C ALA A 115 -0.20 -26.78 10.55
N TRP A 116 -1.19 -27.51 10.03
CA TRP A 116 -1.81 -27.26 8.71
C TRP A 116 -2.70 -26.01 8.70
N VAL A 117 -3.13 -25.53 9.87
CA VAL A 117 -4.02 -24.38 10.02
C VAL A 117 -3.43 -23.13 9.38
N LEU A 118 -2.21 -22.73 9.76
CA LEU A 118 -1.57 -21.52 9.23
C LEU A 118 -1.40 -21.53 7.69
N PRO A 119 -0.87 -22.58 7.04
CA PRO A 119 -0.83 -22.64 5.58
C PRO A 119 -2.20 -22.48 4.91
N VAL A 120 -3.24 -23.11 5.46
CA VAL A 120 -4.61 -22.99 4.93
C VAL A 120 -5.15 -21.57 5.11
N MET A 121 -4.88 -20.93 6.25
CA MET A 121 -5.24 -19.53 6.48
C MET A 121 -4.61 -18.60 5.44
N LEU A 122 -3.32 -18.78 5.14
CA LEU A 122 -2.60 -17.98 4.14
C LEU A 122 -3.19 -18.18 2.73
N VAL A 123 -3.42 -19.43 2.32
CA VAL A 123 -3.99 -19.73 0.99
C VAL A 123 -5.42 -19.18 0.87
N LEU A 124 -6.24 -19.35 1.91
CA LEU A 124 -7.61 -18.87 1.92
C LEU A 124 -7.67 -17.34 1.87
N ALA A 125 -6.81 -16.66 2.62
CA ALA A 125 -6.70 -15.21 2.61
C ALA A 125 -6.26 -14.68 1.24
N ALA A 126 -5.26 -15.31 0.60
CA ALA A 126 -4.84 -14.99 -0.76
C ALA A 126 -5.98 -15.17 -1.76
N ALA A 127 -6.69 -16.31 -1.69
CA ALA A 127 -7.80 -16.61 -2.59
C ALA A 127 -8.96 -15.64 -2.41
N ALA A 128 -9.35 -15.34 -1.17
CA ALA A 128 -10.44 -14.41 -0.87
C ALA A 128 -10.10 -12.98 -1.33
N GLY A 129 -8.89 -12.50 -1.04
CA GLY A 129 -8.42 -11.20 -1.53
C GLY A 129 -8.42 -11.12 -3.06
N ALA A 130 -7.95 -12.18 -3.75
CA ALA A 130 -7.98 -12.27 -5.21
C ALA A 130 -9.41 -12.24 -5.76
N LEU A 131 -10.30 -13.07 -5.21
CA LEU A 131 -11.70 -13.13 -5.62
C LEU A 131 -12.42 -11.79 -5.40
N TYR A 132 -12.12 -11.10 -4.30
CA TYR A 132 -12.68 -9.79 -4.01
C TYR A 132 -12.18 -8.72 -5.00
N ALA A 133 -10.89 -8.76 -5.35
CA ALA A 133 -10.31 -7.89 -6.36
C ALA A 133 -10.84 -8.16 -7.79
N LEU A 134 -11.30 -9.38 -8.06
CA LEU A 134 -11.91 -9.70 -9.35
C LEU A 134 -13.25 -8.99 -9.56
N ILE A 135 -13.96 -8.59 -8.51
CA ILE A 135 -15.24 -7.88 -8.64
C ILE A 135 -15.08 -6.58 -9.45
N PRO A 136 -14.25 -5.60 -9.04
CA PRO A 136 -14.04 -4.37 -9.83
C PRO A 136 -13.38 -4.67 -11.18
N ALA A 137 -12.49 -5.67 -11.28
CA ALA A 137 -11.84 -6.04 -12.54
C ALA A 137 -12.85 -6.54 -13.59
N ILE A 138 -13.77 -7.42 -13.18
CA ILE A 138 -14.84 -7.94 -14.04
C ILE A 138 -15.81 -6.82 -14.40
N CYS A 139 -16.16 -5.95 -13.44
CA CYS A 139 -17.03 -4.80 -13.71
C CYS A 139 -16.43 -3.87 -14.77
N LYS A 140 -15.11 -3.60 -14.69
CA LYS A 140 -14.39 -2.85 -15.71
C LYS A 140 -14.40 -3.56 -17.06
N VAL A 141 -14.01 -4.84 -17.09
CA VAL A 141 -13.82 -5.58 -18.34
C VAL A 141 -15.14 -5.88 -19.07
N LYS A 142 -16.20 -6.22 -18.34
CA LYS A 142 -17.50 -6.59 -18.94
C LYS A 142 -18.42 -5.39 -19.14
N PHE A 143 -18.45 -4.46 -18.19
CA PHE A 143 -19.45 -3.38 -18.17
C PHE A 143 -18.84 -1.99 -18.40
N GLY A 144 -17.51 -1.87 -18.54
CA GLY A 144 -16.85 -0.57 -18.70
C GLY A 144 -16.96 0.33 -17.46
N ALA A 145 -17.28 -0.25 -16.30
CA ALA A 145 -17.41 0.50 -15.06
C ALA A 145 -16.05 1.06 -14.60
N SER A 146 -16.06 2.20 -13.92
CA SER A 146 -14.85 2.78 -13.31
C SER A 146 -14.31 1.85 -12.23
N GLU A 147 -13.13 1.28 -12.44
CA GLU A 147 -12.46 0.44 -11.45
C GLU A 147 -12.08 1.23 -10.19
N ILE A 148 -11.87 2.54 -10.32
CA ILE A 148 -11.56 3.44 -9.21
C ILE A 148 -12.76 3.50 -8.25
N LEU A 149 -13.94 3.86 -8.78
CA LEU A 149 -15.14 4.00 -7.96
C LEU A 149 -15.58 2.65 -7.38
N THR A 150 -15.64 1.62 -8.21
CA THR A 150 -16.09 0.29 -7.77
C THR A 150 -15.17 -0.31 -6.71
N SER A 151 -13.85 -0.22 -6.88
CA SER A 151 -12.91 -0.74 -5.88
C SER A 151 -12.91 0.08 -4.58
N LEU A 152 -13.06 1.41 -4.66
CA LEU A 152 -13.19 2.27 -3.47
C LEU A 152 -14.48 1.96 -2.68
N MET A 153 -15.61 1.82 -3.36
CA MET A 153 -16.89 1.54 -2.70
C MET A 153 -16.88 0.17 -1.98
N LEU A 154 -16.18 -0.82 -2.55
CA LEU A 154 -16.02 -2.13 -1.92
C LEU A 154 -15.18 -2.10 -0.64
N VAL A 155 -14.36 -1.07 -0.41
CA VAL A 155 -13.65 -0.93 0.88
C VAL A 155 -14.64 -0.78 2.03
N TYR A 156 -15.66 0.06 1.88
CA TYR A 156 -16.69 0.26 2.90
C TYR A 156 -17.50 -1.02 3.15
N VAL A 157 -17.79 -1.77 2.09
CA VAL A 157 -18.49 -3.06 2.21
C VAL A 157 -17.64 -4.05 3.02
N ALA A 158 -16.34 -4.14 2.74
CA ALA A 158 -15.43 -5.01 3.48
C ALA A 158 -15.29 -4.62 4.95
N ASP A 159 -15.19 -3.33 5.25
CA ASP A 159 -15.08 -2.80 6.61
C ASP A 159 -16.35 -3.07 7.43
N LEU A 160 -17.53 -2.76 6.88
CA LEU A 160 -18.81 -3.06 7.52
C LEU A 160 -19.06 -4.56 7.68
N PHE A 161 -18.58 -5.38 6.74
CA PHE A 161 -18.68 -6.83 6.82
C PHE A 161 -17.82 -7.40 7.95
N LEU A 162 -16.58 -6.92 8.09
CA LEU A 162 -15.70 -7.27 9.20
C LEU A 162 -16.34 -6.86 10.53
N ASP A 163 -16.80 -5.61 10.65
CA ASP A 163 -17.43 -5.10 11.87
C ASP A 163 -18.67 -5.92 12.26
N TYR A 164 -19.53 -6.28 11.29
CA TYR A 164 -20.67 -7.16 11.50
C TYR A 164 -20.24 -8.54 12.05
N LEU A 165 -19.22 -9.18 11.48
CA LEU A 165 -18.77 -10.49 11.91
C LEU A 165 -18.25 -10.47 13.34
N VAL A 166 -17.39 -9.50 13.66
CA VAL A 166 -16.73 -9.44 14.96
C VAL A 166 -17.68 -8.98 16.07
N ARG A 167 -18.67 -8.13 15.77
CA ARG A 167 -19.70 -7.75 16.75
C ARG A 167 -20.83 -8.75 16.87
N GLY A 168 -21.05 -9.57 15.84
CA GLY A 168 -22.12 -10.54 15.76
C GLY A 168 -21.61 -11.97 15.94
N PRO A 169 -21.58 -12.78 14.86
CA PRO A 169 -21.40 -14.23 14.95
C PRO A 169 -20.04 -14.70 15.46
N TRP A 170 -18.97 -13.91 15.33
CA TRP A 170 -17.61 -14.31 15.74
C TRP A 170 -17.15 -13.65 17.03
N ARG A 171 -18.04 -12.91 17.71
CA ARG A 171 -17.73 -12.25 18.97
C ARG A 171 -17.35 -13.28 20.02
N ASP A 172 -16.22 -13.05 20.71
CA ASP A 172 -15.81 -13.90 21.81
C ASP A 172 -16.86 -13.85 22.95
N PRO A 173 -17.47 -14.99 23.35
CA PRO A 173 -18.34 -15.06 24.51
C PRO A 173 -17.66 -14.59 25.81
N ASN A 174 -16.34 -14.73 25.91
CA ASN A 174 -15.53 -14.34 27.06
C ASN A 174 -14.87 -12.95 26.90
N GLY A 175 -15.12 -12.25 25.80
CA GLY A 175 -14.47 -10.97 25.48
C GLY A 175 -14.97 -9.75 26.25
N PHE A 176 -15.69 -9.91 27.36
CA PHE A 176 -16.22 -8.81 28.20
C PHE A 176 -16.91 -7.66 27.44
N ASN A 177 -17.65 -8.01 26.37
CA ASN A 177 -18.34 -7.07 25.48
C ASN A 177 -17.43 -6.19 24.59
N PHE A 178 -16.14 -6.49 24.52
CA PHE A 178 -15.25 -5.95 23.48
C PHE A 178 -15.54 -6.61 22.13
N PRO A 179 -15.50 -5.84 21.02
CA PRO A 179 -15.74 -6.37 19.68
C PRO A 179 -14.46 -7.03 19.16
N THR A 180 -14.12 -8.20 19.68
CA THR A 180 -12.99 -9.02 19.21
C THR A 180 -13.44 -10.47 19.02
N THR A 181 -12.78 -11.18 18.12
CA THR A 181 -12.87 -12.64 18.11
C THR A 181 -12.09 -13.21 19.30
N ALA A 182 -12.27 -14.50 19.56
CA ALA A 182 -11.38 -15.19 20.48
C ALA A 182 -9.93 -15.14 19.97
N GLU A 183 -8.98 -15.20 20.91
CA GLU A 183 -7.56 -15.27 20.60
C GLU A 183 -7.24 -16.53 19.79
N PHE A 184 -6.36 -16.38 18.81
CA PHE A 184 -5.95 -17.48 17.94
C PHE A 184 -5.01 -18.41 18.69
N ASP A 185 -5.22 -19.71 18.52
CA ASP A 185 -4.30 -20.72 19.06
C ASP A 185 -2.89 -20.54 18.47
N PRO A 186 -1.82 -20.97 19.16
CA PRO A 186 -0.45 -20.83 18.67
C PRO A 186 -0.18 -21.46 17.28
N VAL A 187 -0.98 -22.46 16.89
CA VAL A 187 -0.90 -23.10 15.55
C VAL A 187 -1.50 -22.23 14.43
N ALA A 188 -2.30 -21.23 14.81
CA ALA A 188 -2.96 -20.27 13.94
C ALA A 188 -2.30 -18.88 13.96
N THR A 189 -1.18 -18.72 14.67
CA THR A 189 -0.38 -17.49 14.67
C THR A 189 0.86 -17.64 13.80
N VAL A 190 1.35 -16.52 13.27
CA VAL A 190 2.57 -16.48 12.45
C VAL A 190 3.78 -16.62 13.38
N PRO A 191 4.65 -17.62 13.19
CA PRO A 191 5.76 -17.85 14.10
C PRO A 191 6.76 -16.69 14.08
N LEU A 192 7.23 -16.33 15.27
CA LEU A 192 8.32 -15.37 15.46
C LEU A 192 9.64 -15.99 14.97
N LEU A 193 10.49 -15.16 14.38
CA LEU A 193 11.83 -15.54 13.90
C LEU A 193 12.86 -15.55 15.03
N ILE A 194 12.64 -14.71 16.03
CA ILE A 194 13.51 -14.56 17.20
C ILE A 194 12.60 -14.56 18.43
N GLU A 195 12.87 -15.44 19.38
CA GLU A 195 12.14 -15.46 20.66
C GLU A 195 12.31 -14.12 21.39
N GLY A 196 11.20 -13.58 21.90
CA GLY A 196 11.17 -12.24 22.53
C GLY A 196 11.25 -11.07 21.54
N GLY A 197 11.36 -11.33 20.24
CA GLY A 197 11.33 -10.33 19.18
C GLY A 197 9.93 -10.01 18.65
N ARG A 198 9.90 -9.20 17.60
CA ARG A 198 8.70 -8.82 16.83
C ARG A 198 8.72 -9.37 15.41
N LEU A 199 9.91 -9.65 14.87
CA LEU A 199 10.06 -10.22 13.54
C LEU A 199 9.37 -11.59 13.45
N HIS A 200 8.50 -11.72 12.45
CA HIS A 200 7.73 -12.93 12.19
C HIS A 200 7.93 -13.41 10.74
N LEU A 201 7.53 -14.66 10.46
CA LEU A 201 7.67 -15.30 9.15
C LEU A 201 7.09 -14.47 7.98
N GLY A 202 6.03 -13.67 8.24
CA GLY A 202 5.49 -12.71 7.28
C GLY A 202 6.52 -11.77 6.65
N SER A 203 7.55 -11.34 7.39
CA SER A 203 8.62 -10.49 6.83
C SER A 203 9.45 -11.21 5.76
N ILE A 204 9.68 -12.51 5.93
CA ILE A 204 10.34 -13.35 4.93
C ILE A 204 9.44 -13.54 3.71
N ILE A 205 8.13 -13.76 3.92
CA ILE A 205 7.15 -13.85 2.83
C ILE A 205 7.15 -12.55 2.01
N ALA A 206 7.19 -11.37 2.64
CA ALA A 206 7.29 -10.10 1.93
C ALA A 206 8.56 -10.00 1.08
N LEU A 207 9.73 -10.42 1.59
CA LEU A 207 10.98 -10.44 0.81
C LEU A 207 10.91 -11.42 -0.38
N LEU A 208 10.28 -12.59 -0.19
CA LEU A 208 10.03 -13.53 -1.29
C LEU A 208 9.10 -12.92 -2.35
N VAL A 209 8.08 -12.17 -1.95
CA VAL A 209 7.19 -11.44 -2.85
C VAL A 209 7.94 -10.35 -3.61
N VAL A 210 8.84 -9.60 -2.96
CA VAL A 210 9.72 -8.61 -3.61
C VAL A 210 10.59 -9.29 -4.68
N ALA A 211 11.25 -10.41 -4.33
CA ALA A 211 12.09 -11.15 -5.25
C ALA A 211 11.30 -11.72 -6.43
N ALA A 212 10.13 -12.33 -6.16
CA ALA A 212 9.24 -12.87 -7.19
C ALA A 212 8.76 -11.77 -8.15
N ALA A 213 8.37 -10.61 -7.63
CA ALA A 213 7.96 -9.47 -8.44
C ALA A 213 9.13 -8.88 -9.26
N ALA A 214 10.34 -8.83 -8.69
CA ALA A 214 11.54 -8.39 -9.40
C ALA A 214 11.87 -9.32 -10.59
N ILE A 215 11.72 -10.63 -10.41
CA ILE A 215 11.90 -11.62 -11.48
C ILE A 215 10.76 -11.50 -12.50
N LEU A 216 9.51 -11.47 -12.05
CA LEU A 216 8.33 -11.34 -12.93
C LEU A 216 8.47 -10.12 -13.83
N LEU A 217 8.73 -8.95 -13.25
CA LEU A 217 8.89 -7.72 -14.00
C LEU A 217 10.21 -7.69 -14.78
N GLY A 218 11.33 -8.11 -14.22
CA GLY A 218 12.64 -7.96 -14.85
C GLY A 218 12.96 -8.99 -15.94
N ARG A 219 12.40 -10.20 -15.85
CA ARG A 219 12.89 -11.38 -16.58
C ARG A 219 11.82 -12.21 -17.28
N THR A 220 10.53 -11.88 -17.20
CA THR A 220 9.46 -12.69 -17.82
C THR A 220 8.70 -11.97 -18.93
N ILE A 221 8.11 -12.75 -19.84
CA ILE A 221 7.21 -12.27 -20.90
C ILE A 221 5.98 -11.59 -20.29
N LYS A 222 5.43 -12.11 -19.19
CA LYS A 222 4.28 -11.51 -18.52
C LYS A 222 4.60 -10.11 -17.97
N GLY A 223 5.78 -9.91 -17.40
CA GLY A 223 6.23 -8.59 -16.98
C GLY A 223 6.41 -7.60 -18.14
N PHE A 224 6.87 -8.09 -19.29
CA PHE A 224 6.94 -7.29 -20.52
C PHE A 224 5.54 -6.91 -21.03
N GLU A 225 4.63 -7.89 -21.10
CA GLU A 225 3.24 -7.72 -21.52
C GLU A 225 2.52 -6.66 -20.67
N ILE A 226 2.62 -6.75 -19.33
CA ILE A 226 2.06 -5.77 -18.39
C ILE A 226 2.52 -4.34 -18.74
N ARG A 227 3.84 -4.13 -18.92
CA ARG A 227 4.39 -2.80 -19.22
C ARG A 227 3.97 -2.27 -20.58
N VAL A 228 3.95 -3.11 -21.61
CA VAL A 228 3.60 -2.71 -22.98
C VAL A 228 2.12 -2.33 -23.06
N VAL A 229 1.26 -3.11 -22.40
CA VAL A 229 -0.19 -2.85 -22.36
C VAL A 229 -0.49 -1.55 -21.64
N GLY A 230 0.18 -1.26 -20.52
CA GLY A 230 -0.01 0.01 -19.83
C GLY A 230 0.55 1.22 -20.57
N ALA A 231 1.71 1.09 -21.23
CA ALA A 231 2.36 2.20 -21.92
C ALA A 231 1.72 2.53 -23.28
N ALA A 232 1.33 1.50 -24.05
CA ALA A 232 0.79 1.66 -25.38
C ALA A 232 -0.26 0.57 -25.70
N PRO A 233 -1.50 0.71 -25.21
CA PRO A 233 -2.56 -0.30 -25.41
C PRO A 233 -2.82 -0.64 -26.88
N ARG A 234 -2.67 0.32 -27.80
CA ARG A 234 -2.83 0.09 -29.25
C ARG A 234 -1.70 -0.79 -29.79
N ALA A 235 -0.45 -0.51 -29.43
CA ALA A 235 0.71 -1.30 -29.84
C ALA A 235 0.66 -2.72 -29.24
N ALA A 236 0.20 -2.83 -27.99
CA ALA A 236 -0.02 -4.13 -27.33
C ALA A 236 -0.99 -5.03 -28.10
N ARG A 237 -2.08 -4.46 -28.63
CA ARG A 237 -3.06 -5.20 -29.45
C ARG A 237 -2.45 -5.72 -30.76
N PHE A 238 -1.60 -4.92 -31.41
CA PHE A 238 -0.84 -5.39 -32.59
C PHE A 238 0.15 -6.52 -32.25
N GLY A 239 0.70 -6.51 -31.03
CA GLY A 239 1.53 -7.59 -30.51
C GLY A 239 0.76 -8.83 -30.02
N GLY A 240 -0.57 -8.86 -30.15
CA GLY A 240 -1.41 -10.01 -29.76
C GLY A 240 -1.73 -10.10 -28.26
N PHE A 241 -1.40 -9.08 -27.46
CA PHE A 241 -1.65 -9.10 -26.01
C PHE A 241 -3.09 -8.73 -25.68
N ASN A 242 -3.68 -9.49 -24.74
CA ASN A 242 -5.06 -9.27 -24.31
C ASN A 242 -5.12 -8.40 -23.05
N ALA A 243 -5.40 -7.10 -23.25
CA ALA A 243 -5.49 -6.13 -22.16
C ALA A 243 -6.53 -6.52 -21.08
N ASN A 244 -7.65 -7.13 -21.46
CA ASN A 244 -8.71 -7.49 -20.53
C ASN A 244 -8.28 -8.63 -19.60
N GLN A 245 -7.60 -9.63 -20.14
CA GLN A 245 -7.05 -10.74 -19.34
C GLN A 245 -5.97 -10.24 -18.37
N LEU A 246 -5.15 -9.27 -18.80
CA LEU A 246 -4.15 -8.68 -17.93
C LEU A 246 -4.75 -7.89 -16.78
N ILE A 247 -5.79 -7.10 -17.03
CA ILE A 247 -6.50 -6.39 -15.96
C ILE A 247 -6.99 -7.38 -14.90
N ILE A 248 -7.64 -8.47 -15.34
CA ILE A 248 -8.14 -9.52 -14.44
C ILE A 248 -6.98 -10.16 -13.65
N LEU A 249 -5.89 -10.51 -14.33
CA LEU A 249 -4.71 -11.13 -13.72
C LEU A 249 -4.03 -10.21 -12.70
N THR A 250 -3.78 -8.94 -13.05
CA THR A 250 -3.11 -8.00 -12.16
C THR A 250 -3.96 -7.67 -10.95
N PHE A 251 -5.29 -7.53 -11.12
CA PHE A 251 -6.21 -7.37 -9.99
C PHE A 251 -6.22 -8.60 -9.08
N ALA A 252 -6.27 -9.81 -9.64
CA ALA A 252 -6.23 -11.04 -8.84
C ALA A 252 -4.93 -11.15 -8.03
N ILE A 253 -3.77 -10.88 -8.64
CA ILE A 253 -2.48 -10.90 -7.93
C ILE A 253 -2.43 -9.79 -6.88
N SER A 254 -2.89 -8.58 -7.20
CA SER A 254 -2.95 -7.47 -6.25
C SER A 254 -3.83 -7.80 -5.05
N GLY A 255 -5.00 -8.38 -5.29
CA GLY A 255 -5.91 -8.83 -4.25
C GLY A 255 -5.34 -9.96 -3.42
N ALA A 256 -4.65 -10.92 -4.05
CA ALA A 256 -4.00 -12.01 -3.34
C ALA A 256 -2.93 -11.52 -2.37
N LEU A 257 -2.06 -10.61 -2.83
CA LEU A 257 -1.02 -10.03 -1.99
C LEU A 257 -1.59 -9.15 -0.88
N ALA A 258 -2.66 -8.40 -1.15
CA ALA A 258 -3.34 -7.63 -0.12
C ALA A 258 -4.03 -8.51 0.92
N GLY A 259 -4.71 -9.58 0.49
CA GLY A 259 -5.34 -10.54 1.39
C GLY A 259 -4.33 -11.30 2.25
N LEU A 260 -3.20 -11.71 1.67
CA LEU A 260 -2.07 -12.29 2.41
C LEU A 260 -1.52 -11.32 3.46
N ALA A 261 -1.34 -10.05 3.10
CA ALA A 261 -0.92 -9.02 4.06
C ALA A 261 -1.93 -8.88 5.21
N GLY A 262 -3.23 -8.97 4.90
CA GLY A 262 -4.32 -8.94 5.88
C GLY A 262 -4.18 -10.01 6.96
N ILE A 263 -4.08 -11.27 6.55
CA ILE A 263 -3.97 -12.36 7.51
C ILE A 263 -2.63 -12.37 8.26
N ILE A 264 -1.54 -11.93 7.63
CA ILE A 264 -0.23 -11.81 8.29
C ILE A 264 -0.27 -10.77 9.40
N GLU A 265 -0.95 -9.62 9.20
CA GLU A 265 -1.11 -8.60 10.24
C GLU A 265 -1.98 -9.12 11.40
N VAL A 266 -3.08 -9.83 11.09
CA VAL A 266 -3.99 -10.34 12.13
C VAL A 266 -3.37 -11.51 12.91
N ALA A 267 -2.80 -12.50 12.21
CA ALA A 267 -2.23 -13.68 12.84
C ALA A 267 -0.80 -13.47 13.39
N GLY A 268 -0.15 -12.35 13.05
CA GLY A 268 1.18 -12.01 13.57
C GLY A 268 1.07 -11.19 14.86
N PRO A 269 1.16 -9.85 14.78
CA PRO A 269 1.20 -8.98 15.95
C PRO A 269 -0.11 -8.89 16.74
N VAL A 270 -1.28 -9.05 16.11
CA VAL A 270 -2.57 -8.83 16.78
C VAL A 270 -3.05 -10.06 17.54
N GLY A 271 -3.04 -11.24 16.90
CA GLY A 271 -3.44 -12.52 17.53
C GLY A 271 -4.95 -12.78 17.54
N HIS A 272 -5.78 -11.84 17.08
CA HIS A 272 -7.23 -11.98 16.96
C HIS A 272 -7.76 -10.98 15.94
N LEU A 273 -8.98 -11.20 15.45
CA LEU A 273 -9.62 -10.27 14.52
C LEU A 273 -10.45 -9.24 15.30
N GLN A 274 -10.28 -7.96 14.95
CA GLN A 274 -11.02 -6.84 15.54
C GLN A 274 -11.32 -5.75 14.50
N PRO A 275 -12.32 -4.87 14.72
CA PRO A 275 -12.50 -3.68 13.91
C PRO A 275 -11.25 -2.79 13.97
N GLY A 276 -10.93 -2.13 12.86
CA GLY A 276 -9.79 -1.22 12.79
C GLY A 276 -8.40 -1.88 12.83
N ILE A 277 -8.28 -3.15 12.39
CA ILE A 277 -6.98 -3.84 12.22
C ILE A 277 -6.01 -3.12 11.28
N SER A 278 -6.53 -2.26 10.38
CA SER A 278 -5.73 -1.47 9.47
C SER A 278 -5.87 0.01 9.80
N PRO A 279 -4.77 0.75 10.01
CA PRO A 279 -4.77 2.20 10.08
C PRO A 279 -4.87 2.86 8.68
N GLY A 280 -5.16 2.08 7.63
CA GLY A 280 -5.19 2.49 6.24
C GLY A 280 -4.02 1.95 5.40
N TYR A 281 -3.51 0.75 5.71
CA TYR A 281 -2.35 0.16 5.02
C TYR A 281 -2.51 0.10 3.50
N GLY A 282 -3.69 -0.24 3.01
CA GLY A 282 -3.99 -0.29 1.59
C GLY A 282 -3.88 1.08 0.91
N PHE A 283 -4.30 2.15 1.58
CA PHE A 283 -4.13 3.52 1.06
C PHE A 283 -2.68 3.99 1.15
N THR A 284 -1.98 3.73 2.25
CA THR A 284 -0.57 4.09 2.39
C THR A 284 0.31 3.32 1.40
N ALA A 285 -0.04 2.07 1.07
CA ALA A 285 0.66 1.27 0.07
C ALA A 285 0.62 1.87 -1.35
N ILE A 286 -0.39 2.70 -1.67
CA ILE A 286 -0.42 3.48 -2.93
C ILE A 286 0.77 4.45 -2.95
N ILE A 287 1.02 5.13 -1.83
CA ILE A 287 2.14 6.07 -1.66
C ILE A 287 3.46 5.32 -1.81
N VAL A 288 3.58 4.16 -1.16
CA VAL A 288 4.75 3.29 -1.26
C VAL A 288 5.01 2.86 -2.71
N ALA A 289 3.95 2.49 -3.46
CA ALA A 289 4.06 2.10 -4.86
C ALA A 289 4.60 3.23 -5.75
N PHE A 290 4.11 4.46 -5.56
CA PHE A 290 4.58 5.64 -6.31
C PHE A 290 5.97 6.10 -5.87
N LEU A 291 6.24 6.16 -4.57
CA LEU A 291 7.56 6.53 -4.04
C LEU A 291 8.63 5.53 -4.48
N GLY A 292 8.28 4.24 -4.50
CA GLY A 292 9.09 3.15 -5.04
C GLY A 292 9.06 3.02 -6.57
N ARG A 293 8.29 3.88 -7.25
CA ARG A 293 8.26 4.05 -8.71
C ARG A 293 7.90 2.78 -9.47
N LEU A 294 6.99 2.01 -8.89
CA LEU A 294 6.52 0.74 -9.44
C LEU A 294 7.66 -0.28 -9.66
N ASN A 295 8.81 -0.10 -9.00
CA ASN A 295 9.92 -1.05 -9.01
C ASN A 295 9.94 -1.81 -7.68
N PRO A 296 9.98 -3.16 -7.67
CA PRO A 296 9.98 -3.96 -6.44
C PRO A 296 11.04 -3.56 -5.41
N LEU A 297 12.26 -3.24 -5.83
CA LEU A 297 13.31 -2.80 -4.89
C LEU A 297 13.06 -1.39 -4.36
N GLY A 298 12.55 -0.50 -5.21
CA GLY A 298 12.14 0.84 -4.78
C GLY A 298 10.98 0.79 -3.79
N ILE A 299 10.03 -0.13 -4.01
CA ILE A 299 8.88 -0.38 -3.13
C ILE A 299 9.33 -0.90 -1.76
N LEU A 300 10.33 -1.79 -1.71
CA LEU A 300 10.89 -2.26 -0.45
C LEU A 300 11.47 -1.10 0.37
N ILE A 301 12.29 -0.25 -0.24
CA ILE A 301 12.90 0.90 0.43
C ILE A 301 11.84 1.92 0.85
N ALA A 302 10.89 2.23 -0.04
CA ALA A 302 9.77 3.12 0.26
C ALA A 302 8.87 2.58 1.38
N GLY A 303 8.64 1.27 1.43
CA GLY A 303 7.83 0.62 2.45
C GLY A 303 8.48 0.71 3.82
N LEU A 304 9.79 0.51 3.91
CA LEU A 304 10.56 0.73 5.14
C LEU A 304 10.51 2.20 5.58
N PHE A 305 10.63 3.14 4.65
CA PHE A 305 10.50 4.57 4.95
C PHE A 305 9.10 4.94 5.46
N LEU A 306 8.03 4.43 4.84
CA LEU A 306 6.67 4.68 5.33
C LEU A 306 6.39 3.98 6.67
N ALA A 307 6.93 2.78 6.90
CA ALA A 307 6.82 2.12 8.18
C ALA A 307 7.54 2.89 9.31
N LEU A 308 8.71 3.47 9.02
CA LEU A 308 9.39 4.40 9.93
C LEU A 308 8.47 5.56 10.33
N THR A 309 7.66 6.09 9.41
CA THR A 309 6.74 7.20 9.73
C THR A 309 5.57 6.77 10.62
N PHE A 310 5.13 5.51 10.53
CA PHE A 310 4.13 4.96 11.45
C PHE A 310 4.69 4.86 12.88
N ILE A 311 5.80 4.15 13.04
CA ILE A 311 6.44 3.96 14.36
C ILE A 311 6.88 5.32 14.93
N GLY A 312 7.45 6.18 14.09
CA GLY A 312 7.79 7.56 14.45
C GLY A 312 6.60 8.38 14.92
N GLY A 313 5.45 8.24 14.27
CA GLY A 313 4.20 8.89 14.65
C GLY A 313 3.68 8.41 16.00
N GLU A 314 3.71 7.11 16.25
CA GLU A 314 3.33 6.51 17.54
C GLU A 314 4.25 6.98 18.66
N GLN A 315 5.57 6.97 18.43
CA GLN A 315 6.55 7.49 19.40
C GLN A 315 6.37 8.99 19.66
N ALA A 316 6.09 9.78 18.62
CA ALA A 316 5.80 11.21 18.75
C ALA A 316 4.49 11.47 19.50
N GLN A 317 3.47 10.61 19.32
CA GLN A 317 2.24 10.67 20.10
C GLN A 317 2.52 10.41 21.58
N ILE A 318 3.28 9.38 21.91
CA ILE A 318 3.58 9.02 23.31
C ILE A 318 4.45 10.11 23.97
N ALA A 319 5.54 10.50 23.33
CA ALA A 319 6.54 11.42 23.90
C ALA A 319 6.05 12.87 23.96
N MET A 320 5.29 13.33 22.96
CA MET A 320 4.93 14.74 22.81
C MET A 320 3.42 15.00 22.75
N LYS A 321 2.58 13.97 22.89
CA LYS A 321 1.11 14.07 22.79
C LYS A 321 0.64 14.68 21.46
N ILE A 322 1.32 14.32 20.38
CA ILE A 322 0.92 14.70 19.01
C ILE A 322 -0.16 13.72 18.52
N PRO A 323 -1.28 14.17 17.95
CA PRO A 323 -2.30 13.27 17.41
C PRO A 323 -1.77 12.38 16.27
N LEU A 324 -2.17 11.11 16.22
CA LEU A 324 -1.80 10.19 15.12
C LEU A 324 -2.31 10.65 13.76
N ASP A 325 -3.35 11.48 13.72
CA ASP A 325 -3.85 12.06 12.47
C ASP A 325 -2.78 12.92 11.76
N VAL A 326 -1.78 13.43 12.50
CA VAL A 326 -0.61 14.10 11.90
C VAL A 326 0.17 13.16 10.99
N THR A 327 0.27 11.88 11.31
CA THR A 327 0.89 10.87 10.44
C THR A 327 0.09 10.65 9.16
N LYS A 328 -1.25 10.68 9.23
CA LYS A 328 -2.10 10.60 8.02
C LYS A 328 -1.94 11.84 7.14
N VAL A 329 -1.87 13.03 7.75
CA VAL A 329 -1.59 14.29 7.03
C VAL A 329 -0.22 14.23 6.35
N PHE A 330 0.80 13.74 7.05
CA PHE A 330 2.13 13.53 6.49
C PHE A 330 2.10 12.64 5.24
N GLN A 331 1.42 11.48 5.33
CA GLN A 331 1.26 10.56 4.21
C GLN A 331 0.54 11.21 3.02
N GLY A 332 -0.56 11.92 3.26
CA GLY A 332 -1.28 12.64 2.21
C GLY A 332 -0.43 13.71 1.51
N ILE A 333 0.32 14.50 2.28
CA ILE A 333 1.24 15.52 1.74
C ILE A 333 2.40 14.87 0.97
N LEU A 334 2.95 13.78 1.48
CA LEU A 334 4.00 13.02 0.79
C LEU A 334 3.51 12.52 -0.56
N LEU A 335 2.32 11.93 -0.62
CA LEU A 335 1.73 11.49 -1.89
C LEU A 335 1.53 12.67 -2.84
N PHE A 336 0.98 13.79 -2.34
CA PHE A 336 0.79 14.98 -3.15
C PHE A 336 2.11 15.50 -3.73
N TYR A 337 3.17 15.61 -2.93
CA TYR A 337 4.47 16.04 -3.42
C TYR A 337 5.12 15.02 -4.35
N VAL A 338 5.00 13.71 -4.10
CA VAL A 338 5.51 12.69 -5.02
C VAL A 338 4.83 12.81 -6.38
N LEU A 339 3.50 12.92 -6.42
CA LEU A 339 2.75 13.09 -7.66
C LEU A 339 3.05 14.43 -8.36
N ALA A 340 3.15 15.51 -7.59
CA ALA A 340 3.51 16.83 -8.11
C ALA A 340 4.91 16.80 -8.71
N CYS A 341 5.91 16.30 -7.98
CA CYS A 341 7.28 16.18 -8.48
C CYS A 341 7.35 15.28 -9.71
N ASP A 342 6.68 14.13 -9.73
CA ASP A 342 6.62 13.25 -10.92
C ASP A 342 5.99 13.94 -12.13
N SER A 343 4.97 14.79 -11.93
CA SER A 343 4.42 15.62 -13.01
C SER A 343 5.47 16.62 -13.57
N LEU A 344 6.31 17.19 -12.72
CA LEU A 344 7.40 18.10 -13.10
C LEU A 344 8.58 17.41 -13.81
N ILE A 345 8.71 16.08 -13.65
CA ILE A 345 9.65 15.28 -14.46
C ILE A 345 9.14 15.15 -15.88
N LEU A 346 7.84 14.85 -16.04
CA LEU A 346 7.23 14.61 -17.34
C LEU A 346 7.02 15.91 -18.13
N TYR A 347 6.81 17.03 -17.44
CA TYR A 347 6.49 18.32 -18.04
C TYR A 347 7.48 19.41 -17.61
N ARG A 348 7.97 20.20 -18.58
CA ARG A 348 8.76 21.40 -18.32
C ARG A 348 7.83 22.61 -18.37
N PHE A 349 7.92 23.48 -17.37
CA PHE A 349 7.30 24.79 -17.44
C PHE A 349 8.01 25.64 -18.48
N LYS A 350 7.29 26.04 -19.52
CA LYS A 350 7.76 27.04 -20.48
C LYS A 350 6.85 28.26 -20.39
N LEU A 351 7.45 29.40 -20.09
CA LEU A 351 6.76 30.68 -20.15
C LEU A 351 6.61 31.05 -21.63
N SER A 352 5.41 30.85 -22.16
CA SER A 352 5.06 31.33 -23.50
C SER A 352 4.68 32.80 -23.39
N PHE A 353 5.54 33.66 -23.93
CA PHE A 353 5.16 35.04 -24.22
C PHE A 353 4.28 35.01 -25.47
N THR A 354 2.99 35.27 -25.32
CA THR A 354 2.09 35.53 -26.45
C THR A 354 2.64 36.74 -27.21
N ASN A 355 3.41 36.51 -28.27
CA ASN A 355 3.67 37.54 -29.25
C ASN A 355 2.33 37.80 -29.94
N ARG A 356 1.67 38.90 -29.57
CA ARG A 356 0.67 39.52 -30.45
C ARG A 356 1.41 39.83 -31.74
N GLN A 357 1.27 38.98 -32.75
CA GLN A 357 1.58 39.37 -34.11
C GLN A 357 0.72 40.61 -34.39
N VAL A 358 1.40 41.75 -34.45
CA VAL A 358 0.82 43.00 -34.93
C VAL A 358 0.33 42.69 -36.34
N ALA A 359 -0.99 42.63 -36.53
CA ALA A 359 -1.59 42.71 -37.84
C ALA A 359 -1.29 44.10 -38.41
N ARG A 360 -0.10 44.27 -39.00
CA ARG A 360 0.14 45.33 -39.97
C ARG A 360 -0.49 44.86 -41.28
N GLY A 361 -1.80 45.04 -41.38
CA GLY A 361 -2.46 45.17 -42.68
C GLY A 361 -2.05 46.51 -43.26
N THR A 362 -1.07 46.49 -44.16
CA THR A 362 -0.80 47.60 -45.09
C THR A 362 -1.96 47.71 -46.07
N HIS A 363 -2.49 48.94 -46.13
CA HIS A 363 -3.35 49.61 -47.14
C HIS A 363 -4.02 48.80 -48.24
#